data_AF-A0A3P6RKM3-F1
#
_entry.id   AF-A0A3P6RKM3-F1
#
_cell.length_a   1.000
_cell.length_b   1.000
_cell.length_c   1.000
_cell.angle_alpha   90.00
_cell.angle_beta   90.00
_cell.angle_gamma   90.00
#
_symmetry.space_group_name_H-M   'P 1'
#
loop_
_entity.id
_entity.type
_entity.pdbx_description
1 polymer ?
#
loop_
_entity_poly.entity_id
_entity_poly.type
_entity_poly.pdbx_seq_one_letter_code
_entity_poly.pdbx_strand_id
1 'polypeptide(L)'
;MQNRLVVVLCNLKPAKMRGVESKAMVMCASSPEKVEIMEVDQSSKPGTPVLCPPYVHRPDAQLNPKKKIWETVAEDLKVSPDGYAVWKDCPLLVGGTTKMTAPTLRGVAIK
;
A
#
# COMPACT_ATOMS: atom_id res chain seq x y z
N MET A 1 -3.65 -11.86 12.41
CA MET A 1 -4.36 -10.60 12.06
C MET A 1 -4.71 -9.73 13.27
N GLN A 2 -4.83 -10.27 14.47
CA GLN A 2 -5.13 -9.46 15.66
C GLN A 2 -3.98 -8.49 15.98
N ASN A 3 -4.32 -7.27 16.41
CA ASN A 3 -3.39 -6.23 16.87
C ASN A 3 -2.16 -6.00 15.95
N ARG A 4 -2.36 -6.09 14.64
CA ARG A 4 -1.30 -5.93 13.65
C ARG A 4 -1.38 -4.56 12.98
N LEU A 5 -0.27 -3.84 12.93
CA LEU A 5 -0.14 -2.65 12.10
C LEU A 5 -0.18 -3.04 10.62
N VAL A 6 -0.92 -2.26 9.84
CA VAL A 6 -1.11 -2.48 8.41
C VAL A 6 -1.05 -1.15 7.67
N VAL A 7 -0.64 -1.21 6.40
CA VAL A 7 -0.83 -0.09 5.47
C VAL A 7 -2.11 -0.33 4.70
N VAL A 8 -2.93 0.72 4.57
CA VAL A 8 -4.24 0.65 3.94
C VAL A 8 -4.41 1.73 2.88
N LEU A 9 -5.03 1.36 1.76
CA LEU A 9 -5.51 2.30 0.76
C LEU A 9 -6.92 2.77 1.15
N CYS A 10 -7.03 4.04 1.55
CA CYS A 10 -8.22 4.58 2.23
C CYS A 10 -9.19 5.34 1.33
N ASN A 11 -8.83 5.67 0.09
CA ASN A 11 -9.63 6.53 -0.79
C ASN A 11 -10.22 5.78 -1.99
N LEU A 12 -10.27 4.44 -1.97
CA LEU A 12 -11.08 3.69 -2.92
C LEU A 12 -12.56 3.96 -2.68
N LYS A 13 -13.37 3.88 -3.74
CA LYS A 13 -14.82 3.85 -3.58
C LYS A 13 -15.21 2.60 -2.77
N PRO A 14 -15.96 2.73 -1.66
CA PRO A 14 -16.40 1.58 -0.88
C PRO A 14 -17.15 0.56 -1.74
N ALA A 15 -16.93 -0.73 -1.47
CA ALA A 15 -17.51 -1.83 -2.21
C ALA A 15 -18.05 -2.91 -1.26
N LYS A 16 -19.17 -3.53 -1.62
CA LYS A 16 -19.74 -4.65 -0.86
C LYS A 16 -19.06 -5.96 -1.27
N MET A 17 -18.53 -6.68 -0.28
CA MET A 17 -17.99 -8.03 -0.42
C MET A 17 -18.89 -8.99 0.36
N ARG A 18 -19.64 -9.83 -0.36
CA ARG A 18 -20.59 -10.80 0.24
C ARG A 18 -21.55 -10.17 1.25
N GLY A 19 -22.05 -8.97 0.95
CA GLY A 19 -23.01 -8.24 1.79
C GLY A 19 -22.39 -7.29 2.83
N VAL A 20 -21.08 -7.40 3.11
CA VAL A 20 -20.36 -6.52 4.04
C VAL A 20 -19.65 -5.42 3.27
N GLU A 21 -19.82 -4.16 3.66
CA GLU A 21 -19.13 -3.04 3.03
C GLU A 21 -17.67 -2.96 3.48
N SER A 22 -16.75 -2.94 2.51
CA SER A 22 -15.34 -2.62 2.74
C SER A 22 -15.05 -1.18 2.36
N LYS A 23 -14.39 -0.46 3.26
CA LYS A 23 -14.06 0.96 3.12
C LYS A 23 -12.58 1.22 2.81
N ALA A 24 -11.75 0.18 2.87
CA ALA A 24 -10.32 0.27 2.61
C ALA A 24 -9.77 -1.09 2.18
N MET A 25 -8.56 -1.09 1.64
CA MET A 25 -7.85 -2.29 1.22
C MET A 25 -6.51 -2.37 1.93
N VAL A 26 -6.15 -3.55 2.47
CA VAL A 26 -4.85 -3.79 3.10
C VAL A 26 -3.81 -4.04 2.00
N MET A 27 -2.70 -3.31 2.06
CA MET A 27 -1.61 -3.42 1.09
C MET A 27 -0.76 -4.66 1.35
N CYS A 28 -0.60 -5.49 0.32
CA CYS A 28 0.16 -6.74 0.41
C CYS A 28 1.16 -6.89 -0.73
N ALA A 29 2.34 -7.45 -0.46
CA ALA A 29 3.19 -8.03 -1.49
C ALA A 29 2.59 -9.35 -1.96
N SER A 30 2.48 -9.55 -3.28
CA SER A 30 1.80 -10.73 -3.83
C SER A 30 2.59 -11.36 -4.99
N SER A 31 2.88 -12.65 -4.86
CA SER A 31 3.27 -13.57 -5.94
C SER A 31 2.11 -14.54 -6.23
N PRO A 32 2.19 -15.36 -7.30
CA PRO A 32 1.20 -16.41 -7.56
C PRO A 32 1.04 -17.43 -6.42
N GLU A 33 2.11 -17.67 -5.66
CA GLU A 33 2.17 -18.71 -4.61
C GLU A 33 1.99 -18.15 -3.19
N LYS A 34 2.28 -16.85 -2.97
CA LYS A 34 2.34 -16.27 -1.63
C LYS A 34 1.83 -14.84 -1.60
N VAL A 35 1.17 -14.49 -0.50
CA VAL A 35 0.77 -13.12 -0.17
C VAL A 35 1.33 -12.77 1.21
N GLU A 36 1.96 -11.61 1.32
CA GLU A 36 2.51 -11.08 2.56
C GLU A 36 1.99 -9.68 2.83
N ILE A 37 1.53 -9.43 4.05
CA ILE A 37 1.11 -8.11 4.49
C ILE A 37 2.35 -7.24 4.64
N MET A 38 2.30 -6.04 4.07
CA MET A 38 3.38 -5.07 4.22
C MET A 38 3.53 -4.64 5.69
N GLU A 39 4.75 -4.61 6.16
CA GLU A 39 5.12 -4.27 7.52
C GLU A 39 5.64 -2.84 7.59
N VAL A 40 5.49 -2.24 8.77
CA VAL A 40 5.94 -0.89 9.09
C VAL A 40 6.65 -0.93 10.43
N ASP A 41 7.39 0.13 10.74
CA ASP A 41 8.02 0.27 12.04
C ASP A 41 6.98 0.18 13.18
N GLN A 42 7.31 -0.52 14.27
CA GLN A 42 6.39 -0.73 15.39
C GLN A 42 6.01 0.57 16.13
N SER A 43 6.82 1.62 16.00
CA SER A 43 6.50 2.96 16.52
C SER A 43 5.47 3.71 15.66
N SER A 44 5.09 3.17 14.49
CA SER A 44 4.11 3.78 13.61
C SER A 44 2.74 3.86 14.27
N LYS A 45 2.07 4.99 14.10
CA LYS A 45 0.73 5.23 14.65
C LYS A 45 -0.33 5.04 13.56
N PRO A 46 -1.51 4.49 13.89
CA PRO A 46 -2.64 4.47 12.96
C PRO A 46 -2.97 5.88 12.45
N GLY A 47 -3.17 6.00 11.15
CA GLY A 47 -3.42 7.29 10.48
C GLY A 47 -2.17 8.02 10.00
N THR A 48 -0.96 7.54 10.31
CA THR A 48 0.28 8.11 9.73
C THR A 48 0.27 7.93 8.20
N PRO A 49 0.47 9.01 7.42
CA PRO A 49 0.42 8.94 5.96
C PRO A 49 1.65 8.22 5.40
N VAL A 50 1.45 7.53 4.27
CA VAL A 50 2.54 7.04 3.42
C VAL A 50 2.81 8.06 2.32
N LEU A 51 4.08 8.45 2.19
CA LEU A 51 4.56 9.46 1.27
C LEU A 51 5.48 8.81 0.23
N CYS A 52 5.52 9.37 -0.97
CA CYS A 52 6.42 8.92 -2.03
C CYS A 52 7.16 10.14 -2.60
N PRO A 53 8.27 10.58 -2.00
CA PRO A 53 9.08 11.66 -2.57
C PRO A 53 9.62 11.26 -3.96
N PRO A 54 9.69 12.16 -4.94
CA PRO A 54 9.48 13.62 -4.85
C PRO A 54 8.02 14.07 -5.01
N TYR A 55 7.06 13.15 -5.06
CA TYR A 55 5.66 13.46 -5.33
C TYR A 55 4.98 14.12 -4.12
N VAL A 56 4.28 15.23 -4.39
CA VAL A 56 3.57 15.99 -3.36
C VAL A 56 2.35 15.21 -2.88
N HIS A 57 2.19 15.09 -1.57
CA HIS A 57 1.07 14.39 -0.95
C HIS A 57 -0.23 15.19 -1.11
N ARG A 58 -1.04 14.82 -2.11
CA ARG A 58 -2.37 15.39 -2.41
C ARG A 58 -3.33 14.29 -2.89
N PRO A 59 -3.79 13.40 -2.00
CA PRO A 59 -4.69 12.32 -2.39
C PRO A 59 -6.07 12.86 -2.78
N ASP A 60 -6.71 12.24 -3.77
CA ASP A 60 -8.12 12.45 -4.04
C ASP A 60 -8.96 12.02 -2.83
N ALA A 61 -10.03 12.77 -2.52
CA ALA A 61 -10.97 12.41 -1.46
C ALA A 61 -11.61 11.03 -1.70
N GLN A 62 -11.89 10.70 -2.97
CA GLN A 62 -12.31 9.39 -3.41
C GLN A 62 -11.87 9.17 -4.87
N LEU A 63 -11.18 8.05 -5.12
CA LEU A 63 -10.77 7.64 -6.45
C LEU A 63 -11.99 7.31 -7.32
N ASN A 64 -11.99 7.83 -8.55
CA ASN A 64 -13.03 7.53 -9.53
C ASN A 64 -12.72 6.20 -10.23
N PRO A 65 -13.56 5.15 -10.06
CA PRO A 65 -13.31 3.83 -10.68
C PRO A 65 -13.27 3.87 -12.21
N LYS A 66 -13.97 4.84 -12.84
CA LYS A 66 -13.98 4.98 -14.30
C LYS A 66 -12.63 5.45 -14.86
N LYS A 67 -11.82 6.13 -14.04
CA LYS A 67 -10.49 6.64 -14.44
C LYS A 67 -9.38 5.59 -14.28
N LYS A 68 -9.65 4.47 -13.59
CA LYS A 68 -8.69 3.39 -13.35
C LYS A 68 -7.34 3.84 -12.78
N ILE A 69 -7.36 4.86 -11.91
CA ILE A 69 -6.14 5.49 -11.38
C ILE A 69 -5.32 4.49 -10.57
N TRP A 70 -5.98 3.69 -9.73
CA TRP A 70 -5.32 2.69 -8.89
C TRP A 70 -4.63 1.64 -9.73
N GLU A 71 -5.30 1.14 -10.77
CA GLU A 71 -4.78 0.14 -11.68
C GLU A 71 -3.51 0.62 -12.38
N THR A 72 -3.51 1.87 -12.87
CA THR A 72 -2.30 2.48 -13.46
C THR A 72 -1.18 2.70 -12.45
N VAL A 73 -1.49 3.09 -11.21
CA VAL A 73 -0.45 3.29 -10.17
C VAL A 73 0.14 1.95 -9.71
N ALA A 74 -0.70 0.92 -9.57
CA ALA A 74 -0.32 -0.39 -9.08
C ALA A 74 0.65 -1.14 -10.01
N GLU A 75 0.65 -0.83 -11.32
CA GLU A 75 1.60 -1.41 -12.29
C GLU A 75 3.06 -1.16 -11.91
N ASP A 76 3.36 0.04 -11.39
CA ASP A 76 4.71 0.43 -10.98
C ASP A 76 4.98 0.22 -9.48
N LEU A 77 3.99 -0.28 -8.73
CA LEU A 77 4.06 -0.46 -7.28
C LEU A 77 4.57 -1.86 -6.94
N LYS A 78 5.79 -1.94 -6.39
CA LYS A 78 6.48 -3.23 -6.18
C LYS A 78 7.34 -3.21 -4.93
N VAL A 79 7.77 -4.40 -4.51
CA VAL A 79 8.81 -4.58 -3.50
C VAL A 79 10.17 -4.56 -4.19
N SER A 80 11.10 -3.72 -3.73
CA SER A 80 12.47 -3.66 -4.23
C SER A 80 13.28 -4.92 -3.89
N PRO A 81 14.44 -5.14 -4.52
CA PRO A 81 15.36 -6.22 -4.14
C PRO A 81 15.79 -6.19 -2.68
N ASP A 82 15.86 -5.00 -2.08
CA ASP A 82 16.19 -4.82 -0.66
C ASP A 82 15.00 -5.07 0.28
N GLY A 83 13.79 -5.24 -0.25
CA GLY A 83 12.59 -5.58 0.53
C GLY A 83 11.69 -4.42 0.91
N TYR A 84 11.93 -3.22 0.40
CA TYR A 84 11.11 -2.04 0.68
C TYR A 84 10.08 -1.80 -0.42
N ALA A 85 8.93 -1.22 -0.08
CA ALA A 85 7.99 -0.78 -1.10
C ALA A 85 8.52 0.41 -1.89
N VAL A 86 8.40 0.34 -3.21
CA VAL A 86 8.76 1.41 -4.12
C VAL A 86 7.64 1.62 -5.15
N TRP A 87 7.48 2.86 -5.59
CA TRP A 87 6.68 3.20 -6.76
C TRP A 87 7.55 3.95 -7.76
N LYS A 88 7.67 3.46 -9.00
CA LYS A 88 8.63 4.02 -9.99
C LYS A 88 10.04 4.18 -9.42
N ASP A 89 10.48 3.14 -8.71
CA ASP A 89 11.75 3.07 -7.98
C ASP A 89 11.95 4.15 -6.89
N CYS A 90 10.92 4.94 -6.58
CA CYS A 90 10.91 5.89 -5.46
C CYS A 90 10.38 5.19 -4.19
N PRO A 91 11.10 5.28 -3.05
CA PRO A 91 10.70 4.60 -1.81
C PRO A 91 9.42 5.19 -1.21
N LEU A 92 8.57 4.30 -0.70
CA LEU A 92 7.40 4.67 0.10
C LEU A 92 7.80 4.80 1.57
N LEU A 93 7.56 5.99 2.11
CA LEU A 93 7.96 6.38 3.46
C LEU A 93 6.75 6.61 4.35
N VAL A 94 6.69 5.91 5.47
CA VAL A 94 5.69 6.11 6.52
C VAL A 94 6.08 7.36 7.32
N GLY A 95 5.21 8.37 7.33
CA GLY A 95 5.48 9.65 7.99
C GLY A 95 6.67 10.42 7.43
N GLY A 96 7.19 10.02 6.26
CA GLY A 96 8.39 10.59 5.65
C GLY A 96 9.72 10.12 6.24
N THR A 97 9.72 9.16 7.18
CA THR A 97 10.93 8.77 7.92
C THR A 97 11.30 7.30 7.73
N THR A 98 10.35 6.38 7.95
CA THR A 98 10.60 4.94 7.92
C THR A 98 10.06 4.32 6.64
N LYS A 99 10.63 3.19 6.22
CA LYS A 99 10.17 2.46 5.03
C LYS A 99 9.16 1.39 5.41
N MET A 100 8.24 1.08 4.51
CA MET A 100 7.42 -0.13 4.61
C MET A 100 8.09 -1.30 3.88
N THR A 101 8.01 -2.51 4.44
CA THR A 101 8.77 -3.69 3.98
C THR A 101 7.87 -4.90 3.74
N ALA A 102 8.29 -5.78 2.83
CA ALA A 102 7.74 -7.13 2.77
C ALA A 102 8.62 -8.09 3.60
N PRO A 103 8.02 -9.03 4.37
CA PRO A 103 8.78 -9.98 5.18
C PRO A 103 9.83 -10.74 4.39
N THR A 104 9.46 -11.37 3.26
CA THR A 104 10.38 -12.21 2.48
C THR A 104 10.27 -12.03 0.97
N LEU A 105 9.12 -11.59 0.45
CA LEU A 105 8.96 -11.40 -0.99
C LEU A 105 9.80 -10.23 -1.51
N ARG A 106 10.40 -10.38 -2.68
CA ARG A 106 11.25 -9.37 -3.36
C ARG A 106 10.92 -9.33 -4.84
N GLY A 107 10.97 -8.13 -5.44
CA GLY A 107 10.70 -7.96 -6.88
C GLY A 107 9.25 -8.25 -7.30
N VAL A 108 8.33 -8.38 -6.35
CA VAL A 108 6.91 -8.68 -6.62
C VAL A 108 6.06 -7.42 -6.57
N ALA A 109 4.89 -7.46 -7.21
CA ALA A 109 3.92 -6.38 -7.13
C ALA A 109 3.32 -6.24 -5.72
N ILE A 110 2.98 -5.01 -5.35
CA ILE A 110 2.17 -4.71 -4.19
C ILE A 110 0.75 -4.44 -4.68
N LYS A 111 -0.22 -5.14 -4.09
CA LYS A 111 -1.63 -5.08 -4.46
C LYS A 111 -2.51 -4.79 -3.26
#